data_AF-A0A955TQJ9-F1
#
_entry.id   AF-A0A955TQJ9-F1
#
_cell.length_a   1.000
_cell.length_b   1.000
_cell.length_c   1.000
_cell.angle_alpha   90.00
_cell.angle_beta   90.00
_cell.angle_gamma   90.00
#
_symmetry.space_group_name_H-M   'P 1'
#
loop_
_entity.id
_entity.type
_entity.pdbx_description
1 polymer ?
#
loop_
_entity_poly.entity_id
_entity_poly.type
_entity_poly.pdbx_seq_one_letter_code
_entity_poly.pdbx_strand_id
1 'polypeptide(L)'
;VVDIILQPLASATAVLSQEEKELGVVMVDIGGGTTDIAIFADGCIRHSAVIPIGGHQLNGDLAMGLPASYEDAEKIKIRYGVATSQLLREDEQIEVPGVGGRPPRT
;
A
#
# COMPACT_ATOMS: atom_id res chain seq x y z
N VAL A 1 23.33 -17.36 10.82
CA VAL A 1 22.04 -17.09 10.16
C VAL A 1 21.07 -16.73 11.27
N VAL A 2 20.44 -15.56 11.20
CA VAL A 2 19.31 -15.20 12.08
C VAL A 2 18.06 -15.86 11.46
N ASP A 3 17.22 -16.49 12.27
CA ASP A 3 16.07 -17.28 11.81
C ASP A 3 15.20 -16.57 10.76
N ILE A 4 14.66 -17.35 9.81
CA ILE A 4 13.74 -16.87 8.77
C ILE A 4 12.31 -16.99 9.32
N ILE A 5 11.54 -15.92 9.18
CA ILE A 5 10.12 -15.87 9.55
C ILE A 5 9.26 -15.50 8.34
N LEU A 6 8.05 -16.05 8.28
CA LEU A 6 7.05 -15.68 7.28
C LEU A 6 6.62 -14.22 7.50
N GLN A 7 6.73 -13.37 6.46
CA GLN A 7 6.45 -11.92 6.55
C GLN A 7 5.13 -11.58 7.28
N PRO A 8 3.95 -12.13 6.92
CA PRO A 8 2.72 -11.78 7.61
C PRO A 8 2.72 -12.12 9.12
N LEU A 9 3.49 -13.12 9.56
CA LEU A 9 3.67 -13.39 11.00
C LEU A 9 4.58 -12.35 11.66
N ALA A 10 5.63 -11.89 10.96
CA ALA A 10 6.51 -10.84 11.45
C ALA A 10 5.75 -9.51 11.58
N SER A 11 5.01 -9.11 10.55
CA SER A 11 4.16 -7.90 10.57
C SER A 11 3.14 -8.00 11.71
N ALA A 12 2.47 -9.14 11.88
CA ALA A 12 1.50 -9.36 12.96
C ALA A 12 2.14 -9.34 14.36
N THR A 13 3.40 -9.75 14.48
CA THR A 13 4.14 -9.67 15.75
C THR A 13 4.52 -8.23 16.07
N ALA A 14 4.76 -7.39 15.06
CA ALA A 14 5.14 -6.01 15.23
C ALA A 14 3.95 -5.09 15.57
N VAL A 15 2.75 -5.36 15.04
CA VAL A 15 1.62 -4.40 15.12
C VAL A 15 0.42 -4.88 15.94
N LEU A 16 0.24 -6.19 16.15
CA LEU A 16 -0.92 -6.72 16.86
C LEU A 16 -0.60 -7.11 18.30
N SER A 17 -1.51 -6.77 19.22
CA SER A 17 -1.46 -7.25 20.61
C SER A 17 -1.85 -8.72 20.73
N GLN A 18 -1.57 -9.32 21.89
CA GLN A 18 -1.99 -10.70 22.17
C GLN A 18 -3.52 -10.78 22.29
N GLU A 19 -4.16 -9.79 22.90
CA GLU A 19 -5.62 -9.73 23.05
C GLU A 19 -6.33 -9.67 21.70
N GLU A 20 -5.81 -8.90 20.72
CA GLU A 20 -6.36 -8.86 19.36
C GLU A 20 -6.29 -10.23 18.68
N LYS A 21 -5.18 -10.96 18.84
CA LYS A 21 -5.01 -12.32 18.29
C LYS A 21 -5.93 -13.34 18.97
N GLU A 22 -6.20 -13.17 20.25
CA GLU A 22 -7.12 -14.03 21.02
C GLU A 22 -8.58 -13.81 20.64
N LEU A 23 -9.04 -12.55 20.63
CA LEU A 23 -10.40 -12.18 20.24
C LEU A 23 -10.69 -12.51 18.77
N GLY A 24 -9.68 -12.40 17.92
CA GLY A 24 -9.74 -12.62 16.50
C GLY A 24 -9.56 -11.32 15.72
N VAL A 25 -8.62 -11.34 14.78
CA VAL A 25 -8.23 -10.15 14.01
C VAL A 25 -7.73 -10.56 12.62
N VAL A 26 -8.01 -9.71 11.63
CA VAL A 26 -7.42 -9.81 10.30
C VAL A 26 -6.38 -8.71 10.17
N MET A 27 -5.13 -9.10 9.99
CA MET A 27 -4.08 -8.20 9.57
C MET A 27 -4.01 -8.18 8.05
N VAL A 28 -3.97 -6.98 7.47
CA VAL A 28 -3.76 -6.74 6.04
C VAL A 28 -2.52 -5.87 5.89
N ASP A 29 -1.47 -6.44 5.31
CA ASP A 29 -0.18 -5.79 5.06
C ASP A 29 -0.08 -5.43 3.59
N ILE A 30 -0.21 -4.13 3.27
CA ILE A 30 -0.22 -3.63 1.89
C ILE A 30 1.20 -3.23 1.50
N GLY A 31 1.88 -4.11 0.77
CA GLY A 31 3.22 -3.89 0.26
C GLY A 31 3.27 -3.27 -1.14
N GLY A 32 4.47 -3.25 -1.72
CA GLY A 32 4.69 -2.74 -3.08
C GLY A 32 4.08 -3.65 -4.15
N GLY A 33 4.40 -4.95 -4.14
CA GLY A 33 3.92 -5.90 -5.16
C GLY A 33 2.75 -6.79 -4.73
N THR A 34 2.58 -6.98 -3.42
CA THR A 34 1.62 -7.91 -2.83
C THR A 34 0.89 -7.26 -1.66
N THR A 35 -0.27 -7.82 -1.34
CA THR A 35 -1.00 -7.56 -0.12
C THR A 35 -1.13 -8.88 0.62
N ASP A 36 -0.52 -8.94 1.80
CA ASP A 36 -0.46 -10.14 2.62
C ASP A 36 -1.56 -10.09 3.69
N ILE A 37 -2.22 -11.22 3.90
CA ILE A 37 -3.31 -11.36 4.86
C ILE A 37 -2.94 -12.42 5.88
N ALA A 38 -3.15 -12.11 7.17
CA ALA A 38 -3.12 -13.08 8.24
C ALA A 38 -4.36 -12.95 9.12
N ILE A 39 -5.06 -14.07 9.33
CA ILE A 39 -6.24 -14.14 10.19
C ILE A 39 -5.84 -14.90 11.45
N PHE A 40 -6.02 -14.27 12.61
CA PHE A 40 -5.81 -14.87 13.92
C PHE A 40 -7.15 -15.10 14.61
N ALA A 41 -7.23 -16.16 15.43
CA ALA A 41 -8.29 -16.39 16.41
C ALA A 41 -7.80 -17.40 17.46
N ASP A 42 -8.20 -17.19 18.72
CA ASP A 42 -7.72 -17.98 19.88
C ASP A 42 -6.17 -17.97 19.99
N GLY A 43 -5.56 -16.83 19.67
CA GLY A 43 -4.12 -16.62 19.81
C GLY A 43 -3.26 -17.29 18.73
N CYS A 44 -3.89 -17.94 17.75
CA CYS A 44 -3.20 -18.70 16.71
C CYS A 44 -3.61 -18.24 15.31
N ILE A 45 -2.72 -18.42 14.33
CA ILE A 45 -3.04 -18.17 12.93
C ILE A 45 -4.05 -19.22 12.44
N ARG A 46 -5.15 -18.75 11.84
CA ARG A 46 -6.19 -19.58 11.23
C ARG A 46 -6.08 -19.65 9.72
N HIS A 47 -5.60 -18.58 9.10
CA HIS A 47 -5.43 -18.50 7.66
C HIS A 47 -4.37 -17.45 7.29
N SER A 48 -3.64 -17.71 6.20
CA SER A 48 -2.86 -16.70 5.52
C SER A 48 -3.07 -16.79 4.02
N ALA A 49 -3.02 -15.64 3.35
CA ALA A 49 -3.10 -15.55 1.90
C ALA A 49 -2.25 -14.40 1.41
N VAL A 50 -1.84 -14.49 0.14
CA VAL A 50 -1.12 -13.43 -0.57
C VAL A 50 -1.96 -13.06 -1.78
N ILE A 51 -2.33 -11.79 -1.89
CA ILE A 51 -2.97 -11.25 -3.08
C ILE A 51 -1.86 -10.60 -3.91
N PRO A 52 -1.70 -10.95 -5.21
CA PRO A 52 -0.65 -10.41 -6.07
C PRO A 52 -0.98 -8.99 -6.56
N ILE A 53 -1.36 -8.11 -5.64
CA ILE A 53 -1.62 -6.69 -5.88
C ILE A 53 -1.08 -5.85 -4.73
N GLY A 54 -0.43 -4.74 -5.04
CA GLY A 54 0.10 -3.80 -4.05
C GLY A 54 0.18 -2.38 -4.61
N GLY A 55 1.01 -1.55 -4.00
CA GLY A 55 1.19 -0.15 -4.40
C GLY A 55 1.75 0.05 -5.81
N HIS A 56 2.43 -0.94 -6.40
CA HIS A 56 3.03 -0.82 -7.74
C HIS A 56 1.99 -0.77 -8.85
N GLN A 57 0.89 -1.51 -8.72
CA GLN A 57 -0.21 -1.48 -9.69
C GLN A 57 -0.86 -0.09 -9.72
N LEU A 58 -1.07 0.52 -8.54
CA LEU A 58 -1.54 1.90 -8.43
C LEU A 58 -0.58 2.90 -9.09
N ASN A 59 0.73 2.69 -8.97
CA ASN A 59 1.72 3.55 -9.64
C ASN A 59 1.63 3.44 -11.16
N GLY A 60 1.44 2.22 -11.68
CA GLY A 60 1.25 1.98 -13.11
C GLY A 60 0.03 2.72 -13.64
N ASP A 61 -1.09 2.64 -12.92
CA ASP A 61 -2.32 3.33 -13.28
C ASP A 61 -2.16 4.86 -13.24
N LEU A 62 -1.49 5.40 -12.21
CA LEU A 62 -1.17 6.82 -12.12
C LEU A 62 -0.26 7.29 -13.24
N ALA A 63 0.79 6.53 -13.57
CA ALA A 63 1.72 6.87 -14.66
C ALA A 63 1.00 6.92 -16.01
N MET A 64 0.07 5.99 -16.26
CA MET A 64 -0.74 5.96 -17.47
C MET A 64 -1.84 7.04 -17.50
N GLY A 65 -2.47 7.32 -16.36
CA GLY A 65 -3.57 8.30 -16.25
C GLY A 65 -3.09 9.75 -16.22
N LEU A 66 -1.93 10.01 -15.63
CA LEU A 66 -1.30 11.33 -15.53
C LEU A 66 -0.17 11.58 -16.55
N PRO A 67 -0.04 10.77 -17.61
CA PRO A 67 1.16 10.69 -18.45
C PRO A 67 2.50 11.05 -17.78
N ALA A 68 2.77 10.49 -16.61
CA ALA A 68 3.97 10.72 -15.81
C ALA A 68 4.95 9.54 -15.95
N SER A 69 6.21 9.74 -15.56
CA SER A 69 7.13 8.60 -15.41
C SER A 69 6.68 7.73 -14.23
N TYR A 70 7.07 6.45 -14.20
CA TYR A 70 6.73 5.57 -13.08
C TYR A 70 7.28 6.11 -11.73
N GLU A 71 8.48 6.71 -11.76
CA GLU A 71 9.10 7.33 -10.60
C GLU A 71 8.33 8.58 -10.14
N ASP A 72 7.89 9.42 -11.08
CA ASP A 72 7.11 10.61 -10.74
C ASP A 72 5.71 10.26 -10.26
N ALA A 73 5.09 9.21 -10.80
CA ALA A 73 3.82 8.68 -10.32
C ALA A 73 3.92 8.20 -8.86
N GLU A 74 5.00 7.50 -8.49
CA GLU A 74 5.24 7.12 -7.08
C GLU A 74 5.41 8.36 -6.19
N LYS A 75 6.18 9.36 -6.63
CA LYS A 75 6.34 10.63 -5.89
C LYS A 75 5.00 11.34 -5.70
N ILE A 76 4.16 11.39 -6.74
CA ILE A 76 2.82 11.99 -6.68
C ILE A 76 1.96 11.21 -5.69
N LYS A 77 1.92 9.87 -5.78
CA LYS A 77 1.17 9.01 -4.86
C LYS A 77 1.57 9.24 -3.41
N ILE A 78 2.87 9.24 -3.10
CA ILE A 78 3.38 9.44 -1.73
C ILE A 78 3.05 10.85 -1.22
N ARG A 79 3.16 11.87 -2.08
CA ARG A 79 3.02 13.27 -1.65
C ARG A 79 1.57 13.74 -1.56
N TYR A 80 0.70 13.27 -2.44
CA TYR A 80 -0.67 13.79 -2.61
C TYR A 80 -1.77 12.73 -2.50
N GLY A 81 -1.42 11.44 -2.42
CA GLY A 81 -2.40 10.36 -2.40
C GLY A 81 -3.26 10.37 -1.14
N VAL A 82 -4.58 10.29 -1.32
CA VAL A 82 -5.55 10.07 -0.25
C VAL A 82 -6.48 8.91 -0.62
N ALA A 83 -6.86 8.11 0.38
CA ALA A 83 -7.71 6.93 0.16
C ALA A 83 -9.21 7.26 0.03
N THR A 84 -9.61 8.50 0.33
CA THR A 84 -11.01 8.95 0.24
C THR A 84 -11.08 10.35 -0.34
N SER A 85 -12.02 10.54 -1.27
CA SER A 85 -12.25 11.84 -1.93
C SER A 85 -12.78 12.91 -0.97
N GLN A 86 -13.34 12.52 0.18
CA GLN A 86 -13.85 13.45 1.19
C GLN A 86 -12.75 14.30 1.85
N LEU A 87 -11.48 13.89 1.75
CA LEU A 87 -10.34 14.63 2.27
C LEU A 87 -9.76 15.61 1.26
N LEU A 88 -10.20 15.56 0.00
CA LEU A 88 -9.73 16.45 -1.05
C LEU A 88 -10.36 17.84 -0.88
N ARG A 89 -9.55 18.87 -1.13
CA ARG A 89 -10.06 20.22 -1.31
C ARG A 89 -10.39 20.42 -2.78
N GLU A 90 -11.54 21.04 -3.07
CA GLU A 90 -12.01 21.23 -4.47
C GLU A 90 -11.07 22.10 -5.32
N ASP A 91 -10.27 22.94 -4.68
CA ASP A 91 -9.30 23.83 -5.30
C ASP A 91 -7.87 23.27 -5.31
N GLU A 92 -7.66 22.05 -4.82
CA GLU A 92 -6.34 21.43 -4.80
C GLU A 92 -5.92 20.99 -6.20
N GLN A 93 -4.75 21.49 -6.61
CA GLN A 93 -4.16 21.26 -7.92
C GLN A 93 -2.76 20.66 -7.76
N ILE A 94 -2.46 19.64 -8.56
CA ILE A 94 -1.19 18.91 -8.50
C ILE A 94 -0.46 19.12 -9.81
N GLU A 95 0.75 19.67 -9.75
CA GLU A 95 1.62 19.73 -10.92
C GLU A 95 2.19 18.34 -11.22
N VAL A 96 1.93 17.86 -12.42
CA VAL A 96 2.46 16.62 -12.97
C VAL A 96 3.68 16.93 -13.84
N PRO A 97 4.87 16.36 -13.53
CA PRO A 97 6.05 16.51 -14.36
C PRO A 97 5.81 16.02 -15.79
N GLY A 98 6.32 16.76 -16.77
CA GLY A 98 6.24 16.34 -18.17
C GLY A 98 7.22 15.20 -18.48
N VAL A 99 6.79 14.26 -19.33
CA VAL A 99 7.63 13.13 -19.78
C VAL A 99 8.20 13.40 -21.17
N GLY A 100 9.47 13.07 -21.39
CA GLY A 100 10.10 13.13 -22.71
C GLY A 100 10.29 14.55 -23.26
N GLY A 101 10.60 15.52 -22.39
CA GLY A 101 10.83 16.92 -22.78
C GLY A 101 9.56 17.77 -22.92
N ARG A 102 8.39 17.22 -22.58
CA ARG A 102 7.15 18.00 -22.46
C ARG A 102 7.20 18.91 -21.22
N PRO A 103 6.54 20.07 -21.25
CA PRO A 103 6.43 20.91 -20.06
C PRO A 103 5.55 20.23 -18.98
N PRO A 104 5.73 20.61 -17.69
CA PRO A 104 4.80 20.24 -16.63
C PRO A 104 3.38 20.75 -16.90
N ARG A 105 2.39 20.12 -16.26
CA ARG A 105 0.96 20.47 -16.37
C ARG A 105 0.26 20.28 -15.03
N THR A 106 -0.95 20.83 -14.91
CA THR A 106 -1.76 20.76 -13.69
C THR A 106 -3.10 20.10 -13.97
#